data_AF-A0A6I5CU59-F1
#
_entry.id   AF-A0A6I5CU59-F1
#
_cell.length_a   1.000
_cell.length_b   1.000
_cell.length_c   1.000
_cell.angle_alpha   90.00
_cell.angle_beta   90.00
_cell.angle_gamma   90.00
#
_symmetry.space_group_name_H-M   'P 1'
#
loop_
_entity.id
_entity.type
_entity.pdbx_description
1 polymer ?
#
loop_
_entity_poly.entity_id
_entity_poly.type
_entity_poly.pdbx_seq_one_letter_code
_entity_poly.pdbx_strand_id
1 'polypeptide(L)'
;AALPGPEDADEVRRLWEEGLFAERVALLTAVRRQRPDAARDLLATTWATERAEDRLMFLDSLRTGLGPADEPFLEQALGDRSRNVRSTAAELLSALPGSALAARMADRAAACVAVDHTGGTPAIAVEAPHECDASMERDGVVPRAPSGRGERSWWLGQLLEAAPLGTWSTRLGGRTPQEIVALPVADDWQGELHAAWCRAAVRQRDAVWARALL
;
A
#
# COMPACT_ATOMS: atom_id res chain seq x y z
N ALA A 1 -16.02 27.92 -11.37
CA ALA A 1 -16.99 28.45 -10.39
C ALA A 1 -16.44 28.26 -8.97
N ALA A 2 -17.04 28.86 -7.94
CA ALA A 2 -16.74 28.45 -6.56
C ALA A 2 -17.20 26.99 -6.37
N LEU A 3 -16.41 26.18 -5.67
CA LEU A 3 -16.82 24.81 -5.33
C LEU A 3 -17.99 24.86 -4.32
N PRO A 4 -18.98 23.96 -4.43
CA PRO A 4 -20.01 23.85 -3.41
C PRO A 4 -19.41 23.51 -2.05
N GLY A 5 -20.10 23.94 -0.98
CA GLY A 5 -19.83 23.44 0.35
C GLY A 5 -20.08 21.93 0.40
N PRO A 6 -19.25 21.12 1.09
CA PRO A 6 -19.43 19.67 1.17
C PRO A 6 -20.71 19.23 1.92
N GLU A 7 -21.39 20.15 2.59
CA GLU A 7 -22.72 19.98 3.16
C GLU A 7 -23.86 20.11 2.13
N ASP A 8 -23.64 20.80 1.00
CA ASP A 8 -24.62 20.98 -0.06
C ASP A 8 -24.65 19.78 -1.00
N ALA A 9 -25.33 18.71 -0.56
CA ALA A 9 -25.36 17.43 -1.25
C ALA A 9 -25.90 17.51 -2.69
N ASP A 10 -26.83 18.42 -2.96
CA ASP A 10 -27.46 18.58 -4.28
C ASP A 10 -26.51 19.28 -5.25
N GLU A 11 -25.83 20.34 -4.81
CA GLU A 11 -24.85 21.04 -5.65
C GLU A 11 -23.58 20.19 -5.87
N VAL A 12 -23.14 19.46 -4.84
CA VAL A 12 -22.06 18.46 -4.96
C VAL A 12 -22.42 17.42 -6.02
N ARG A 13 -23.64 16.85 -5.97
CA ARG A 13 -24.07 15.85 -6.96
C ARG A 13 -24.13 16.44 -8.36
N ARG A 14 -24.72 17.62 -8.53
CA ARG A 14 -24.82 18.28 -9.84
C ARG A 14 -23.45 18.53 -10.44
N LEU A 15 -22.51 19.10 -9.68
CA LEU A 15 -21.16 19.35 -10.16
C LEU A 15 -20.39 18.04 -10.43
N TRP A 16 -20.66 16.97 -9.68
CA TRP A 16 -20.06 15.66 -9.95
C TRP A 16 -20.52 15.05 -11.26
N GLU A 17 -21.81 15.18 -11.59
CA GLU A 17 -22.45 14.59 -12.77
C GLU A 17 -22.20 15.42 -14.04
N GLU A 18 -22.23 16.74 -13.94
CA GLU A 18 -22.20 17.66 -15.08
C GLU A 18 -20.84 18.36 -15.27
N GLY A 19 -20.00 18.36 -14.22
CA GLY A 19 -18.75 19.12 -14.19
C GLY A 19 -17.67 18.55 -15.11
N LEU A 20 -16.76 19.43 -15.52
CA LEU A 20 -15.55 19.02 -16.23
C LEU A 20 -14.67 18.17 -15.30
N PHE A 21 -13.82 17.33 -15.88
CA PHE A 21 -12.92 16.45 -15.12
C PHE A 21 -12.13 17.19 -14.03
N ALA A 22 -11.55 18.35 -14.34
CA ALA A 22 -10.79 19.15 -13.37
C ALA A 22 -11.67 19.67 -12.22
N GLU A 23 -12.93 20.03 -12.50
CA GLU A 23 -13.89 20.46 -11.48
C GLU A 23 -14.29 19.29 -10.58
N ARG A 24 -14.49 18.10 -11.15
CA ARG A 24 -14.78 16.87 -10.42
C ARG A 24 -13.64 16.46 -9.50
N VAL A 25 -12.38 16.56 -9.95
CA VAL A 25 -11.20 16.30 -9.09
C VAL A 25 -11.12 17.32 -7.95
N ALA A 26 -11.32 18.60 -8.24
CA ALA A 26 -11.30 19.66 -7.23
C ALA A 26 -12.43 19.47 -6.19
N LEU A 27 -13.63 19.13 -6.66
CA LEU A 27 -14.79 18.78 -5.84
C LEU A 27 -14.49 17.58 -4.94
N LEU A 28 -14.07 16.45 -5.52
CA LEU A 28 -13.79 15.22 -4.76
C LEU A 28 -12.72 15.47 -3.69
N THR A 29 -11.67 16.21 -4.03
CA THR A 29 -10.62 16.63 -3.08
C THR A 29 -11.18 17.48 -1.94
N ALA A 30 -12.05 18.44 -2.24
CA ALA A 30 -12.67 19.31 -1.24
C ALA A 30 -13.61 18.52 -0.31
N VAL A 31 -14.47 17.67 -0.86
CA VAL A 31 -15.37 16.80 -0.08
C VAL A 31 -14.55 15.84 0.78
N ARG A 32 -13.51 15.21 0.23
CA ARG A 32 -12.68 14.23 0.93
C ARG A 32 -12.02 14.79 2.18
N ARG A 33 -11.58 16.05 2.16
CA ARG A 33 -10.95 16.71 3.33
C ARG A 33 -11.88 16.85 4.53
N GLN A 34 -13.19 16.90 4.32
CA GLN A 34 -14.17 17.17 5.37
C GLN A 34 -15.06 15.97 5.66
N ARG A 35 -15.43 15.20 4.62
CA ARG A 35 -16.33 14.05 4.69
C ARG A 35 -15.74 12.88 3.89
N PRO A 36 -14.76 12.17 4.45
CA PRO A 36 -14.05 11.09 3.75
C PRO A 36 -14.98 10.03 3.15
N ASP A 37 -15.96 9.57 3.93
CA ASP A 37 -16.93 8.56 3.51
C ASP A 37 -17.81 9.07 2.36
N ALA A 38 -18.30 10.31 2.43
CA ALA A 38 -19.14 10.88 1.38
C ALA A 38 -18.38 11.02 0.05
N ALA A 39 -17.08 11.35 0.10
CA ALA A 39 -16.25 11.39 -1.11
C ALA A 39 -16.06 10.00 -1.73
N ARG A 40 -15.81 8.96 -0.92
CA ARG A 40 -15.73 7.58 -1.40
C ARG A 40 -17.05 7.15 -2.04
N ASP A 41 -18.17 7.44 -1.37
CA ASP A 41 -19.50 7.07 -1.85
C ASP A 41 -19.84 7.81 -3.15
N LEU A 42 -19.45 9.09 -3.28
CA LEU A 42 -19.58 9.87 -4.51
C LEU A 42 -18.75 9.27 -5.65
N LEU A 43 -17.49 8.89 -5.39
CA LEU A 43 -16.63 8.25 -6.38
C LEU A 43 -17.21 6.90 -6.85
N ALA A 44 -17.78 6.12 -5.93
CA ALA A 44 -18.36 4.82 -6.22
C ALA A 44 -19.55 4.90 -7.22
N THR A 45 -20.28 6.03 -7.27
CA THR A 45 -21.46 6.16 -8.15
C THR A 45 -21.13 6.14 -9.64
N THR A 46 -19.95 6.61 -10.04
CA THR A 46 -19.54 6.68 -11.45
C THR A 46 -18.33 5.78 -11.78
N TRP A 47 -17.75 5.10 -10.79
CA TRP A 47 -16.53 4.30 -10.96
C TRP A 47 -16.55 3.36 -12.16
N ALA A 48 -17.66 2.65 -12.38
CA ALA A 48 -17.79 1.69 -13.47
C ALA A 48 -17.77 2.34 -14.87
N THR A 49 -18.17 3.61 -14.98
CA THR A 49 -18.27 4.34 -16.27
C THR A 49 -17.04 5.20 -16.56
N GLU A 50 -16.24 5.52 -15.56
CA GLU A 50 -15.03 6.33 -15.73
C GLU A 50 -13.98 5.64 -16.62
N ARG A 51 -13.17 6.44 -17.32
CA ARG A 51 -12.00 5.91 -18.05
C ARG A 51 -10.88 5.57 -17.07
N ALA A 52 -9.94 4.74 -17.49
CA ALA A 52 -8.86 4.26 -16.62
C ALA A 52 -7.99 5.40 -16.03
N GLU A 53 -7.70 6.42 -16.83
CA GLU A 53 -6.93 7.60 -16.39
C GLU A 53 -7.70 8.42 -15.34
N ASP A 54 -9.01 8.63 -15.57
CA ASP A 54 -9.86 9.38 -14.65
C ASP A 54 -10.00 8.63 -13.32
N ARG A 55 -10.22 7.30 -13.37
CA ARG A 55 -10.24 6.42 -12.19
C ARG A 55 -8.96 6.54 -11.38
N LEU A 56 -7.79 6.52 -12.04
CA LEU A 56 -6.50 6.67 -11.36
C LEU A 56 -6.42 7.99 -10.59
N MET A 57 -6.81 9.10 -11.21
CA MET A 57 -6.76 10.42 -10.60
C MET A 57 -7.76 10.59 -9.45
N PHE A 58 -8.98 10.03 -9.58
CA PHE A 58 -9.96 10.06 -8.50
C PHE A 58 -9.54 9.15 -7.33
N LEU A 59 -9.01 7.97 -7.62
CA LEU A 59 -8.52 7.04 -6.60
C LEU A 59 -7.37 7.66 -5.78
N ASP A 60 -6.47 8.40 -6.42
CA ASP A 60 -5.38 9.12 -5.74
C ASP A 60 -5.88 10.13 -4.71
N SER A 61 -7.06 10.72 -4.94
CA SER A 61 -7.69 11.66 -3.99
C SER A 61 -7.99 11.02 -2.62
N LEU A 62 -8.17 9.69 -2.56
CA LEU A 62 -8.46 8.98 -1.30
C LEU A 62 -7.29 8.97 -0.31
N ARG A 63 -6.05 9.29 -0.75
CA ARG A 63 -4.87 9.44 0.13
C ARG A 63 -5.15 10.41 1.29
N THR A 64 -5.89 11.48 1.02
CA THR A 64 -6.28 12.43 2.05
C THR A 64 -7.34 11.79 2.93
N GLY A 65 -7.11 11.66 4.24
CA GLY A 65 -8.09 11.07 5.16
C GLY A 65 -8.32 9.57 4.95
N LEU A 66 -7.37 8.86 4.29
CA LEU A 66 -7.40 7.41 4.11
C LEU A 66 -7.64 6.69 5.43
N GLY A 67 -8.62 5.78 5.44
CA GLY A 67 -8.99 5.02 6.62
C GLY A 67 -9.63 3.67 6.31
N PRO A 68 -9.91 2.86 7.35
CA PRO A 68 -10.44 1.50 7.18
C PRO A 68 -11.75 1.43 6.40
N ALA A 69 -12.58 2.48 6.45
CA ALA A 69 -13.83 2.53 5.70
C ALA A 69 -13.62 2.56 4.17
N ASP A 70 -12.42 2.92 3.68
CA ASP A 70 -12.10 2.89 2.25
C ASP A 70 -11.78 1.48 1.74
N GLU A 71 -11.44 0.55 2.64
CA GLU A 71 -10.97 -0.80 2.29
C GLU A 71 -11.90 -1.56 1.34
N PRO A 72 -13.24 -1.63 1.55
CA PRO A 72 -14.11 -2.37 0.64
C PRO A 72 -14.06 -1.85 -0.80
N PHE A 73 -13.98 -0.53 -0.98
CA PHE A 73 -13.86 0.10 -2.29
C PHE A 73 -12.49 -0.17 -2.93
N LEU A 74 -11.41 -0.09 -2.15
CA LEU A 74 -10.06 -0.35 -2.63
C LEU A 74 -9.85 -1.83 -3.01
N GLU A 75 -10.40 -2.77 -2.24
CA GLU A 75 -10.39 -4.21 -2.58
C GLU A 75 -11.15 -4.50 -3.89
N GLN A 76 -12.24 -3.77 -4.16
CA GLN A 76 -12.89 -3.81 -5.48
C GLN A 76 -11.96 -3.26 -6.58
N ALA A 77 -11.25 -2.16 -6.31
CA ALA A 77 -10.33 -1.54 -7.26
C ALA A 77 -9.08 -2.40 -7.58
N LEU A 78 -8.71 -3.36 -6.73
CA LEU A 78 -7.72 -4.41 -7.08
C LEU A 78 -8.17 -5.28 -8.26
N GLY A 79 -9.47 -5.35 -8.55
CA GLY A 79 -10.03 -6.04 -9.71
C GLY A 79 -10.04 -5.21 -11.00
N ASP A 80 -9.53 -3.97 -10.99
CA ASP A 80 -9.60 -3.09 -12.16
C ASP A 80 -8.79 -3.63 -13.35
N ARG A 81 -9.28 -3.43 -14.57
CA ARG A 81 -8.57 -3.78 -15.82
C ARG A 81 -7.23 -3.04 -15.97
N SER A 82 -7.14 -1.81 -15.47
CA SER A 82 -5.94 -0.97 -15.55
C SER A 82 -4.93 -1.35 -14.48
N ARG A 83 -3.71 -1.69 -14.91
CA ARG A 83 -2.60 -2.00 -13.99
C ARG A 83 -2.29 -0.83 -13.05
N ASN A 84 -2.32 0.41 -13.54
CA ASN A 84 -2.02 1.58 -12.71
C ASN A 84 -3.08 1.81 -11.62
N VAL A 85 -4.34 1.52 -11.93
CA VAL A 85 -5.44 1.59 -10.94
C VAL A 85 -5.25 0.51 -9.88
N ARG A 86 -4.96 -0.75 -10.28
CA ARG A 86 -4.67 -1.83 -9.34
C ARG A 86 -3.48 -1.53 -8.43
N SER A 87 -2.36 -1.07 -9.00
CA SER A 87 -1.17 -0.72 -8.21
C SER A 87 -1.47 0.41 -7.22
N THR A 88 -2.24 1.43 -7.61
CA THR A 88 -2.61 2.52 -6.70
C THR A 88 -3.55 2.02 -5.58
N ALA A 89 -4.51 1.14 -5.90
CA ALA A 89 -5.36 0.53 -4.89
C ALA A 89 -4.56 -0.31 -3.89
N ALA A 90 -3.64 -1.15 -4.37
CA ALA A 90 -2.74 -1.95 -3.54
C ALA A 90 -1.84 -1.07 -2.66
N GLU A 91 -1.34 0.03 -3.21
CA GLU A 91 -0.53 1.00 -2.47
C GLU A 91 -1.32 1.63 -1.31
N LEU A 92 -2.57 2.06 -1.56
CA LEU A 92 -3.45 2.64 -0.54
C LEU A 92 -3.80 1.59 0.53
N LEU A 93 -4.13 0.36 0.13
CA LEU A 93 -4.40 -0.73 1.08
C LEU A 93 -3.17 -1.06 1.94
N SER A 94 -1.97 -1.02 1.36
CA SER A 94 -0.70 -1.24 2.09
C SER A 94 -0.40 -0.12 3.10
N ALA A 95 -0.98 1.07 2.92
CA ALA A 95 -0.93 2.15 3.90
C ALA A 95 -1.93 1.99 5.05
N LEU A 96 -2.80 0.97 4.99
CA LEU A 96 -3.72 0.57 6.05
C LEU A 96 -3.23 -0.75 6.66
N PRO A 97 -2.47 -0.73 7.78
CA PRO A 97 -1.90 -1.95 8.38
C PRO A 97 -2.92 -3.02 8.77
N GLY A 98 -4.19 -2.62 8.99
CA GLY A 98 -5.30 -3.53 9.30
C GLY A 98 -6.04 -4.09 8.09
N SER A 99 -5.66 -3.72 6.86
CA SER A 99 -6.36 -4.19 5.66
C SER A 99 -6.07 -5.66 5.36
N ALA A 100 -7.02 -6.32 4.69
CA ALA A 100 -6.88 -7.69 4.23
C ALA A 100 -5.69 -7.86 3.28
N LEU A 101 -5.42 -6.89 2.39
CA LEU A 101 -4.22 -6.92 1.55
C LEU A 101 -2.94 -6.87 2.38
N ALA A 102 -2.86 -5.98 3.38
CA ALA A 102 -1.69 -5.87 4.23
C ALA A 102 -1.44 -7.18 5.02
N ALA A 103 -2.51 -7.85 5.48
CA ALA A 103 -2.40 -9.19 6.08
C ALA A 103 -1.86 -10.24 5.09
N ARG A 104 -2.38 -10.28 3.85
CA ARG A 104 -1.86 -11.19 2.81
C ARG A 104 -0.40 -10.89 2.44
N MET A 105 0.03 -9.64 2.51
CA MET A 105 1.44 -9.24 2.30
C MET A 105 2.31 -9.66 3.49
N ALA A 106 1.80 -9.52 4.73
CA ALA A 106 2.46 -9.98 5.94
C ALA A 106 2.75 -11.48 5.88
N ASP A 107 1.77 -12.30 5.49
CA ASP A 107 1.92 -13.75 5.40
C ASP A 107 2.99 -14.15 4.38
N ARG A 108 2.96 -13.56 3.19
CA ARG A 108 3.96 -13.82 2.13
C ARG A 108 5.35 -13.34 2.56
N ALA A 109 5.46 -12.17 3.16
CA ALA A 109 6.73 -11.62 3.62
C ALA A 109 7.32 -12.43 4.79
N ALA A 110 6.49 -12.88 5.73
CA ALA A 110 6.89 -13.70 6.86
C ALA A 110 7.35 -15.11 6.44
N ALA A 111 6.81 -15.64 5.34
CA ALA A 111 7.30 -16.88 4.75
C ALA A 111 8.74 -16.73 4.19
N CYS A 112 9.11 -15.54 3.74
CA CYS A 112 10.43 -15.25 3.18
C CYS A 112 11.51 -14.92 4.21
N VAL A 113 11.14 -14.44 5.40
CA VAL A 113 12.12 -13.92 6.37
C VAL A 113 11.98 -14.67 7.69
N ALA A 114 13.07 -15.24 8.18
CA ALA A 114 13.13 -16.00 9.41
C ALA A 114 14.34 -15.61 10.26
N VAL A 115 14.30 -15.96 11.55
CA VAL A 115 15.49 -15.95 12.39
C VAL A 115 16.20 -17.29 12.25
N ASP A 116 17.46 -17.24 11.83
CA ASP A 116 18.37 -18.37 11.88
C ASP A 116 19.08 -18.41 13.24
N HIS A 117 19.01 -19.57 13.89
CA HIS A 117 19.62 -19.86 15.20
C HIS A 117 20.76 -20.88 15.11
N THR A 118 21.13 -21.31 13.90
CA THR A 118 22.16 -22.35 13.71
C THR A 118 23.57 -21.84 14.05
N GLY A 119 23.81 -20.53 13.94
CA GLY A 119 25.05 -19.88 14.36
C GLY A 119 25.06 -19.46 15.85
N GLY A 120 26.24 -19.03 16.33
CA GLY A 120 26.41 -18.53 17.71
C GLY A 120 25.69 -17.20 18.01
N THR A 121 25.35 -16.43 16.96
CA THR A 121 24.56 -15.19 17.04
C THR A 121 23.35 -15.34 16.13
N PRO A 122 22.12 -15.04 16.61
CA PRO A 122 20.94 -15.05 15.75
C PRO A 122 21.10 -14.09 14.57
N ALA A 123 20.70 -14.54 13.38
CA ALA A 123 20.75 -13.75 12.15
C ALA A 123 19.40 -13.82 11.43
N ILE A 124 19.15 -12.86 10.53
CA ILE A 124 18.02 -12.91 9.61
C ILE A 124 18.44 -13.73 8.39
N ALA A 125 17.72 -14.83 8.15
CA ALA A 125 17.79 -15.59 6.91
C ALA A 125 16.63 -15.19 6.00
N VAL A 126 16.90 -15.12 4.71
CA VAL A 126 15.93 -14.71 3.68
C VAL A 126 15.86 -15.77 2.59
N GLU A 127 14.68 -16.32 2.37
CA GLU A 127 14.34 -17.10 1.19
C GLU A 127 13.37 -16.28 0.32
N ALA A 128 13.91 -15.57 -0.66
CA ALA A 128 13.10 -14.74 -1.55
C ALA A 128 12.09 -15.60 -2.35
N PRO A 129 10.95 -15.06 -2.82
CA PRO A 129 10.01 -15.83 -3.63
C PRO A 129 10.68 -16.42 -4.87
N HIS A 130 10.27 -17.63 -5.26
CA HIS A 130 10.74 -18.29 -6.49
C HIS A 130 9.95 -17.88 -7.74
N GLU A 131 8.73 -17.40 -7.55
CA GLU A 131 7.84 -16.92 -8.60
C GLU A 131 6.97 -15.76 -8.09
N CYS A 132 6.37 -15.03 -9.02
CA CYS A 132 5.28 -14.11 -8.76
C CYS A 132 4.00 -14.72 -9.32
N ASP A 133 3.16 -15.27 -8.45
CA ASP A 133 1.91 -15.92 -8.87
C ASP A 133 0.79 -14.90 -9.19
N ALA A 134 -0.32 -15.40 -9.75
CA ALA A 134 -1.47 -14.57 -10.12
C ALA A 134 -2.14 -13.88 -8.91
N SER A 135 -2.01 -14.43 -7.72
CA SER A 135 -2.55 -13.82 -6.49
C SER A 135 -1.69 -12.63 -6.04
N MET A 136 -0.37 -12.73 -6.19
CA MET A 136 0.58 -11.64 -5.96
C MET A 136 0.33 -10.50 -6.97
N GLU A 137 0.13 -10.83 -8.24
CA GLU A 137 -0.21 -9.84 -9.27
C GLU A 137 -1.52 -9.10 -9.00
N ARG A 138 -2.55 -9.85 -8.55
CA ARG A 138 -3.83 -9.26 -8.13
C ARG A 138 -3.63 -8.29 -6.96
N ASP A 139 -2.79 -8.65 -6.00
CA ASP A 139 -2.45 -7.82 -4.84
C ASP A 139 -1.44 -6.69 -5.17
N GLY A 140 -1.16 -6.44 -6.45
CA GLY A 140 -0.38 -5.30 -6.92
C GLY A 140 1.12 -5.54 -7.00
N VAL A 141 1.60 -6.76 -6.73
CA VAL A 141 3.00 -7.12 -6.97
C VAL A 141 3.28 -7.11 -8.47
N VAL A 142 4.28 -6.35 -8.87
CA VAL A 142 4.71 -6.27 -10.26
C VAL A 142 5.62 -7.46 -10.59
N PRO A 143 5.29 -8.30 -11.58
CA PRO A 143 6.14 -9.45 -11.95
C PRO A 143 7.47 -9.03 -12.53
N ARG A 144 7.46 -8.10 -13.49
CA ARG A 144 8.66 -7.76 -14.25
C ARG A 144 9.52 -6.77 -13.47
N ALA A 145 10.71 -7.20 -13.08
CA ALA A 145 11.69 -6.32 -12.44
C ALA A 145 12.19 -5.22 -13.40
N PRO A 146 12.54 -4.04 -12.88
CA PRO A 146 13.30 -3.04 -13.63
C PRO A 146 14.65 -3.59 -14.12
N SER A 147 15.17 -3.03 -15.21
CA SER A 147 16.48 -3.40 -15.74
C SER A 147 17.58 -3.29 -14.68
N GLY A 148 18.42 -4.32 -14.58
CA GLY A 148 19.53 -4.37 -13.61
C GLY A 148 19.16 -4.86 -12.22
N ARG A 149 17.90 -5.25 -11.97
CA ARG A 149 17.47 -5.84 -10.71
C ARG A 149 17.04 -7.30 -10.90
N GLY A 150 17.45 -8.17 -9.98
CA GLY A 150 17.01 -9.57 -9.96
C GLY A 150 15.54 -9.68 -9.58
N GLU A 151 14.80 -10.57 -10.26
CA GLU A 151 13.35 -10.73 -10.07
C GLU A 151 12.98 -11.14 -8.64
N ARG A 152 13.74 -12.05 -8.03
CA ARG A 152 13.49 -12.51 -6.66
C ARG A 152 13.63 -11.39 -5.62
N SER A 153 14.68 -10.57 -5.73
CA SER A 153 14.87 -9.37 -4.91
C SER A 153 13.76 -8.35 -5.14
N TRP A 154 13.32 -8.19 -6.39
CA TRP A 154 12.23 -7.29 -6.76
C TRP A 154 10.88 -7.70 -6.14
N TRP A 155 10.52 -8.98 -6.18
CA TRP A 155 9.30 -9.47 -5.55
C TRP A 155 9.38 -9.38 -4.03
N LEU A 156 10.50 -9.82 -3.45
CA LEU A 156 10.73 -9.72 -2.01
C LEU A 156 10.56 -8.28 -1.52
N GLY A 157 11.23 -7.32 -2.17
CA GLY A 157 11.17 -5.91 -1.78
C GLY A 157 9.74 -5.34 -1.78
N GLN A 158 8.89 -5.76 -2.72
CA GLN A 158 7.49 -5.35 -2.77
C GLN A 158 6.65 -5.97 -1.63
N LEU A 159 6.85 -7.26 -1.34
CA LEU A 159 6.16 -7.93 -0.22
C LEU A 159 6.52 -7.31 1.13
N LEU A 160 7.82 -7.04 1.34
CA LEU A 160 8.34 -6.43 2.56
C LEU A 160 7.82 -4.99 2.75
N GLU A 161 7.76 -4.22 1.67
CA GLU A 161 7.27 -2.83 1.71
C GLU A 161 5.76 -2.76 2.00
N ALA A 162 5.00 -3.74 1.50
CA ALA A 162 3.55 -3.78 1.65
C ALA A 162 3.10 -4.44 2.97
N ALA A 163 3.98 -5.15 3.67
CA ALA A 163 3.69 -5.78 4.95
C ALA A 163 3.60 -4.72 6.09
N PRO A 164 2.63 -4.84 7.02
CA PRO A 164 2.60 -4.09 8.27
C PRO A 164 3.90 -4.24 9.03
N LEU A 165 4.48 -3.12 9.47
CA LEU A 165 5.75 -3.15 10.21
C LEU A 165 5.65 -3.88 11.55
N GLY A 166 4.46 -3.90 12.16
CA GLY A 166 4.19 -4.69 13.37
C GLY A 166 4.37 -6.20 13.20
N THR A 167 4.37 -6.71 11.96
CA THR A 167 4.59 -8.13 11.64
C THR A 167 5.96 -8.59 12.15
N TRP A 168 6.98 -7.74 12.02
CA TRP A 168 8.37 -8.12 12.21
C TRP A 168 8.74 -8.39 13.66
N SER A 169 8.18 -7.65 14.63
CA SER A 169 8.40 -7.94 16.05
C SER A 169 7.96 -9.33 16.41
N THR A 170 6.75 -9.74 16.00
CA THR A 170 6.26 -11.11 16.25
C THR A 170 7.08 -12.14 15.46
N ARG A 171 7.31 -11.89 14.16
CA ARG A 171 7.99 -12.84 13.28
C ARG A 171 9.44 -13.10 13.68
N LEU A 172 10.11 -12.09 14.22
CA LEU A 172 11.52 -12.11 14.57
C LEU A 172 11.72 -12.17 16.09
N GLY A 173 10.88 -12.94 16.79
CA GLY A 173 11.14 -13.39 18.16
C GLY A 173 10.84 -12.35 19.25
N GLY A 174 9.85 -11.50 19.06
CA GLY A 174 9.41 -10.47 20.03
C GLY A 174 10.34 -9.25 20.11
N ARG A 175 11.25 -9.10 19.16
CA ARG A 175 12.26 -8.03 19.16
C ARG A 175 11.65 -6.65 18.87
N THR A 176 12.24 -5.63 19.46
CA THR A 176 11.99 -4.22 19.11
C THR A 176 12.53 -3.91 17.72
N PRO A 177 12.04 -2.84 17.05
CA PRO A 177 12.57 -2.42 15.74
C PRO A 177 14.09 -2.22 15.74
N GLN A 178 14.66 -1.63 16.80
CA GLN A 178 16.10 -1.42 16.95
C GLN A 178 16.87 -2.73 17.02
N GLU A 179 16.37 -3.69 17.80
CA GLU A 179 16.99 -5.02 17.90
C GLU A 179 16.90 -5.78 16.57
N ILE A 180 15.80 -5.62 15.82
CA ILE A 180 15.63 -6.25 14.50
C ILE A 180 16.63 -5.68 13.50
N VAL A 181 16.73 -4.35 13.40
CA VAL A 181 17.65 -3.67 12.47
C VAL A 181 19.12 -3.96 12.80
N ALA A 182 19.43 -4.26 14.07
CA ALA A 182 20.78 -4.63 14.50
C ALA A 182 21.13 -6.11 14.22
N LEU A 183 20.17 -6.96 13.82
CA LEU A 183 20.49 -8.36 13.50
C LEU A 183 21.35 -8.44 12.24
N PRO A 184 22.41 -9.28 12.23
CA PRO A 184 23.09 -9.64 11.01
C PRO A 184 22.11 -10.25 10.00
N VAL A 185 22.28 -9.95 8.72
CA VAL A 185 21.46 -10.52 7.64
C VAL A 185 22.36 -11.35 6.73
N ALA A 186 21.94 -12.59 6.45
CA ALA A 186 22.64 -13.48 5.55
C ALA A 186 22.56 -13.03 4.08
N ASP A 187 23.47 -13.55 3.25
CA ASP A 187 23.43 -13.50 1.77
C ASP A 187 23.21 -12.11 1.16
N ASP A 188 23.75 -11.06 1.79
CA ASP A 188 23.70 -9.66 1.33
C ASP A 188 22.28 -9.06 1.20
N TRP A 189 21.30 -9.63 1.91
CA TRP A 189 19.90 -9.15 1.88
C TRP A 189 19.64 -7.91 2.73
N GLN A 190 20.62 -7.45 3.52
CA GLN A 190 20.46 -6.35 4.46
C GLN A 190 19.96 -5.07 3.78
N GLY A 191 20.56 -4.73 2.62
CA GLY A 191 20.19 -3.54 1.86
C GLY A 191 18.74 -3.58 1.38
N GLU A 192 18.27 -4.74 0.91
CA GLU A 192 16.89 -4.91 0.43
C GLU A 192 15.88 -4.81 1.59
N LEU A 193 16.14 -5.51 2.70
CA LEU A 193 15.30 -5.47 3.90
C LEU A 193 15.15 -4.04 4.43
N HIS A 194 16.27 -3.36 4.66
CA HIS A 194 16.25 -2.02 5.24
C HIS A 194 15.60 -1.02 4.28
N ALA A 195 15.88 -1.10 2.98
CA ALA A 195 15.24 -0.23 2.01
C ALA A 195 13.71 -0.44 1.97
N ALA A 196 13.23 -1.68 2.04
CA ALA A 196 11.81 -1.98 2.09
C ALA A 196 11.15 -1.52 3.39
N TRP A 197 11.78 -1.76 4.54
CA TRP A 197 11.30 -1.27 5.84
C TRP A 197 11.28 0.26 5.92
N CYS A 198 12.25 0.95 5.32
CA CYS A 198 12.24 2.42 5.21
C CYS A 198 11.00 2.91 4.45
N ARG A 199 10.70 2.30 3.30
CA ARG A 199 9.51 2.65 2.50
C ARG A 199 8.21 2.35 3.26
N ALA A 200 8.13 1.20 3.92
CA ALA A 200 7.01 0.83 4.78
C ALA A 200 6.83 1.82 5.95
N ALA A 201 7.92 2.27 6.59
CA ALA A 201 7.88 3.22 7.70
C ALA A 201 7.34 4.59 7.28
N VAL A 202 7.74 5.08 6.10
CA VAL A 202 7.18 6.31 5.52
C VAL A 202 5.70 6.13 5.22
N ARG A 203 5.33 5.03 4.57
CA ARG A 203 3.96 4.73 4.15
C ARG A 203 3.00 4.62 5.33
N GLN A 204 3.41 3.89 6.37
CA GLN A 204 2.60 3.63 7.58
C GLN A 204 2.76 4.74 8.64
N ARG A 205 3.64 5.72 8.40
CA ARG A 205 4.00 6.80 9.34
C ARG A 205 4.48 6.28 10.69
N ASP A 206 5.23 5.18 10.68
CA ASP A 206 5.75 4.54 11.89
C ASP A 206 7.07 5.20 12.33
N ALA A 207 6.98 6.07 13.33
CA ALA A 207 8.12 6.81 13.84
C ALA A 207 9.15 5.93 14.58
N VAL A 208 8.74 4.77 15.12
CA VAL A 208 9.63 3.89 15.88
C VAL A 208 10.55 3.15 14.91
N TRP A 209 9.98 2.60 13.84
CA TRP A 209 10.74 1.97 12.75
C TRP A 209 11.60 2.97 11.99
N ALA A 210 11.06 4.15 11.66
CA ALA A 210 11.85 5.20 11.02
C ALA A 210 13.10 5.56 11.83
N ARG A 211 12.97 5.67 13.17
CA ARG A 211 14.12 5.95 14.05
C ARG A 211 15.10 4.77 14.14
N ALA A 212 14.62 3.53 14.09
CA ALA A 212 15.50 2.36 14.13
C ALA A 212 16.37 2.23 12.87
N LEU A 213 15.94 2.77 11.73
CA LEU A 213 16.59 2.66 10.42
C LEU A 213 17.53 3.83 10.07
N LEU A 214 17.66 4.84 10.96
CA LEU A 214 18.56 5.98 10.83
C LEU A 214 19.89 5.72 11.56
#